data_AF-C6XPG5-F1
#
_entry.id   AF-C6XPG5-F1
#
_cell.length_a   1.000
_cell.length_b   1.000
_cell.length_c   1.000
_cell.angle_alpha   90.00
_cell.angle_beta   90.00
_cell.angle_gamma   90.00
#
_symmetry.space_group_name_H-M   'P 1'
#
loop_
_entity.id
_entity.type
_entity.pdbx_description
1 polymer ?
#
loop_
_entity_poly.entity_id
_entity_poly.type
_entity_poly.pdbx_seq_one_letter_code
_entity_poly.pdbx_strand_id
1 'polypeptide(L)' 'MAKSKVQTISGYTLKEPRITPMAIWLVFLWVGLPVLLIGGALDLLMQVTTGICSGVWCFVD' A
#
# COMPACT_ATOMS: atom_id res chain seq x y z
N MET A 1 9.79 18.71 7.49
CA MET A 1 10.28 17.78 6.46
C MET A 1 11.79 17.98 6.35
N ALA A 2 12.60 16.97 6.67
CA ALA A 2 14.05 17.07 6.57
C ALA A 2 14.46 17.29 5.11
N LYS A 3 15.16 18.39 4.83
CA LYS A 3 15.62 18.74 3.49
C LYS A 3 16.67 17.70 3.07
N SER A 4 16.37 16.88 2.06
CA SER A 4 17.31 15.86 1.60
C SER A 4 18.54 16.56 1.03
N LYS A 5 19.74 16.18 1.47
CA LYS A 5 20.99 16.80 1.02
C LYS A 5 21.12 16.58 -0.49
N VAL A 6 21.45 17.62 -1.24
CA VAL A 6 21.74 17.48 -2.69
C VAL A 6 22.92 16.52 -2.82
N GLN A 7 22.67 15.34 -3.37
CA GLN A 7 23.66 14.28 -3.58
C GLN A 7 24.26 14.48 -4.98
N THR A 8 25.53 14.87 -5.03
CA THR A 8 26.31 14.90 -6.27
C THR A 8 27.13 13.63 -6.35
N ILE A 9 26.88 12.80 -7.35
CA ILE A 9 27.62 11.55 -7.59
C ILE A 9 28.28 11.66 -8.97
N SER A 10 29.60 11.42 -9.03
CA SER A 10 30.39 11.44 -10.28
C SER A 10 30.25 12.72 -11.11
N GLY A 11 30.08 13.88 -10.46
CA GLY A 11 29.91 15.18 -11.14
C GLY A 11 28.49 15.49 -11.60
N TYR A 12 27.53 14.58 -11.43
CA TYR A 12 26.11 14.80 -11.75
C TYR A 12 25.30 15.05 -10.48
N THR A 13 24.44 16.06 -10.51
CA THR A 13 23.48 16.33 -9.44
C THR A 13 22.22 15.52 -9.67
N LEU A 14 21.90 14.63 -8.73
CA LEU A 14 20.67 13.87 -8.73
C LEU A 14 19.49 14.80 -8.43
N LYS A 15 18.44 14.71 -9.23
CA LYS A 15 17.20 15.45 -8.99
C LYS A 15 16.57 14.94 -7.68
N GLU A 16 15.99 15.86 -6.89
CA GLU A 16 15.37 15.51 -5.61
C GLU A 16 14.30 14.41 -5.80
N PRO A 17 14.20 13.45 -4.86
CA PRO A 17 13.17 12.42 -4.90
C PRO A 17 11.79 13.06 -4.82
N ARG A 18 10.96 12.80 -5.83
CA ARG A 18 9.60 13.32 -5.94
C ARG A 18 8.64 12.16 -5.79
N ILE A 19 7.60 12.33 -4.98
CA ILE A 19 6.48 11.38 -4.96
C ILE A 19 5.83 11.47 -6.34
N THR A 20 5.91 10.39 -7.10
CA THR A 20 5.24 10.27 -8.40
C THR A 20 3.95 9.46 -8.22
N PRO A 21 2.96 9.60 -9.12
CA PRO A 21 1.80 8.71 -9.13
C PRO A 21 2.21 7.23 -9.20
N MET A 22 3.30 6.93 -9.92
CA MET A 22 3.86 5.59 -9.99
C MET A 22 4.42 5.10 -8.64
N ALA A 23 5.01 5.97 -7.83
CA ALA A 23 5.44 5.61 -6.48
C ALA A 23 4.24 5.24 -5.59
N ILE A 24 3.14 6.01 -5.66
CA ILE A 24 1.90 5.70 -4.93
C ILE A 24 1.34 4.35 -5.39
N TRP A 25 1.30 4.12 -6.71
CA TRP A 25 0.85 2.87 -7.29
C TRP A 25 1.68 1.67 -6.82
N LEU A 26 3.01 1.82 -6.77
CA LEU A 26 3.90 0.78 -6.27
C LEU A 26 3.66 0.49 -4.79
N VAL A 27 3.46 1.52 -3.95
CA VAL A 27 3.13 1.32 -2.52
C VAL A 27 1.80 0.56 -2.39
N PHE A 28 0.79 0.93 -3.18
CA PHE A 28 -0.48 0.19 -3.19
C PHE A 28 -0.28 -1.26 -3.59
N LEU A 29 0.45 -1.55 -4.67
CA LEU A 29 0.68 -2.93 -5.13
C LEU A 29 1.49 -3.78 -4.16
N TRP A 30 2.50 -3.19 -3.51
CA TRP A 30 3.42 -3.94 -2.66
C TRP A 30 3.00 -4.02 -1.20
N VAL A 31 2.17 -3.08 -0.72
CA VAL A 31 1.72 -3.04 0.67
C VAL A 31 0.20 -3.14 0.74
N GLY A 32 -0.51 -2.31 -0.01
CA GLY A 32 -1.97 -2.30 -0.01
C GLY A 32 -2.56 -3.64 -0.46
N LEU A 33 -2.11 -4.18 -1.59
CA LEU A 33 -2.64 -5.42 -2.14
C LEU A 33 -2.41 -6.64 -1.23
N PRO A 34 -1.20 -6.89 -0.68
CA PRO A 34 -1.02 -7.97 0.29
C PRO A 34 -1.90 -7.83 1.54
N VAL A 35 -2.02 -6.61 2.08
CA VAL A 35 -2.88 -6.35 3.24
C VAL A 35 -4.34 -6.60 2.91
N LEU A 36 -4.82 -6.17 1.73
CA LEU A 36 -6.19 -6.41 1.29
C LEU A 36 -6.48 -7.90 1.08
N LEU A 37 -5.55 -8.65 0.49
CA LEU A 37 -5.73 -10.08 0.26
C LEU A 37 -5.77 -10.85 1.59
N ILE A 38 -4.82 -10.58 2.50
CA ILE A 38 -4.75 -11.26 3.79
C ILE A 38 -5.92 -10.86 4.68
N GLY A 39 -6.19 -9.56 4.79
CA GLY A 39 -7.30 -9.03 5.59
C GLY A 39 -8.65 -9.54 5.06
N GLY A 40 -8.87 -9.48 3.74
CA GLY A 40 -10.08 -10.00 3.12
C GLY A 40 -10.26 -11.51 3.32
N ALA A 41 -9.18 -12.30 3.24
CA ALA A 41 -9.26 -13.74 3.54
C ALA A 41 -9.63 -14.01 5.01
N LEU A 42 -9.09 -13.22 5.95
CA LEU A 42 -9.42 -13.33 7.37
C LEU A 42 -10.86 -12.90 7.66
N ASP A 43 -11.34 -11.81 7.04
CA ASP A 43 -12.73 -11.37 7.15
C ASP A 43 -13.69 -12.46 6.67
N LEU A 44 -13.40 -13.08 5.52
CA LEU A 44 -14.21 -14.18 4.98
C LEU A 44 -14.19 -15.39 5.91
N LEU A 45 -13.04 -15.74 6.46
CA LEU A 45 -12.93 -16.81 7.46
C LEU A 45 -13.78 -16.52 8.70
N MET A 46 -13.77 -15.28 9.19
CA MET A 46 -14.60 -14.85 10.32
C MET A 46 -16.09 -14.92 9.98
N GLN A 47 -16.49 -14.49 8.79
CA GLN A 47 -17.89 -14.54 8.35
C GLN A 47 -18.40 -15.98 8.29
N VAL A 48 -17.62 -16.89 7.70
CA VAL A 48 -17.99 -18.32 7.59
C VAL A 48 -18.05 -19.00 8.97
N THR A 49 -17.22 -18.58 9.93
CA THR A 49 -17.16 -19.22 11.25
C THR A 49 -18.14 -18.64 12.27
N THR A 50 -18.41 -17.33 12.22
CA THR A 50 -19.24 -16.63 13.23
C THR A 50 -20.62 -16.23 12.71
N GLY A 51 -20.82 -16.21 11.38
CA GLY A 51 -22.03 -15.72 10.74
C GLY A 51 -22.20 -14.20 10.77
N ILE A 52 -21.22 -13.44 11.29
CA ILE A 52 -21.24 -11.98 11.32
C ILE A 52 -20.55 -11.46 10.07
N CYS A 53 -21.22 -10.56 9.35
CA CYS A 53 -20.60 -9.88 8.24
C CYS A 53 -19.55 -8.87 8.73
N SER A 54 -18.31 -8.97 8.24
CA SER A 54 -17.22 -8.02 8.52
C SER A 54 -16.45 -7.62 7.26
N GLY A 55 -15.91 -6.40 7.28
CA GLY A 55 -14.94 -5.93 6.29
C GLY A 55 -15.53 -5.61 4.91
N VAL A 56 -14.72 -5.86 3.87
CA VAL A 56 -15.05 -5.52 2.47
C VAL A 56 -16.19 -6.36 1.90
N TRP A 57 -16.44 -7.54 2.47
CA TRP A 57 -17.45 -8.48 1.99
C TRP A 57 -18.89 -8.02 2.25
N CYS A 58 -19.11 -7.17 3.26
CA CYS A 58 -20.45 -6.63 3.54
C CYS A 58 -21.00 -5.66 2.51
N PHE A 59 -20.15 -5.18 1.59
CA PHE A 59 -20.59 -4.35 0.48
C PHE A 59 -20.85 -5.17 -0.79
N VAL A 60 -20.54 -6.46 -0.77
CA VAL A 60 -20.55 -7.36 -1.94
C VAL A 60 -21.61 -8.47 -1.79
N ASP A 61 -22.08 -8.76 -0.58
CA ASP A 61 -23.27 -9.59 -0.27
C ASP A 61 -24.59 -8.78 -0.33
#